data_AF-A0A0S8ARZ2-F1
#
_entry.id   AF-A0A0S8ARZ2-F1
#
_cell.length_a   1.000
_cell.length_b   1.000
_cell.length_c   1.000
_cell.angle_alpha   90.00
_cell.angle_beta   90.00
_cell.angle_gamma   90.00
#
_symmetry.space_group_name_H-M   'P 1'
#
loop_
_entity.id
_entity.type
_entity.pdbx_description
1 polymer ?
#
loop_
_entity_poly.entity_id
_entity_poly.type
_entity_poly.pdbx_seq_one_letter_code
_entity_poly.pdbx_strand_id
1 'polypeptide(L)'
;MGKVALFHDPFTNYNYPEVAIAATELFEAAGFEVLVPNHKDDGRPYISKGLVDKARAAARDTVDHLAEYAEKSIPIVGLEPSSLLSLRDEYLYLLPVDSRVKQVAT
;
A
#
# COMPACT_ATOMS: atom_id res chain seq x y z
N MET A 1 -13.07 -19.11 -0.78
CA MET A 1 -13.11 -17.77 -0.14
C MET A 1 -11.68 -17.28 -0.04
N GLY A 2 -11.44 -15.98 -0.30
CA GLY A 2 -10.10 -15.44 -0.55
C GLY A 2 -9.60 -14.54 0.57
N LYS A 3 -8.35 -14.07 0.43
CA LYS A 3 -7.77 -13.02 1.27
C LYS A 3 -7.64 -11.73 0.47
N VAL A 4 -7.62 -10.59 1.15
CA VAL A 4 -7.31 -9.28 0.56
C VAL A 4 -6.31 -8.56 1.46
N ALA A 5 -5.27 -7.97 0.89
CA ALA A 5 -4.33 -7.11 1.61
C ALA A 5 -4.79 -5.65 1.47
N LEU A 6 -5.20 -5.03 2.58
CA LEU A 6 -5.71 -3.66 2.60
C LEU A 6 -4.55 -2.68 2.79
N PHE A 7 -4.06 -2.12 1.69
CA PHE A 7 -3.04 -1.09 1.68
C PHE A 7 -3.60 0.24 2.21
N HIS A 8 -3.09 0.69 3.36
CA HIS A 8 -3.47 1.94 4.00
C HIS A 8 -2.44 3.04 3.73
N ASP A 9 -2.90 4.27 3.88
CA ASP A 9 -2.09 5.47 3.87
C ASP A 9 -2.12 6.13 5.26
N PRO A 10 -1.24 7.12 5.56
CA PRO A 10 -1.22 7.75 6.87
C PRO A 10 -2.56 8.36 7.32
N PHE A 11 -3.38 8.88 6.41
CA PHE A 11 -4.71 9.41 6.74
C PHE A 11 -5.68 8.30 7.10
N THR A 12 -5.79 7.25 6.29
CA THR A 12 -6.67 6.13 6.60
C THR A 12 -6.20 5.29 7.79
N ASN A 13 -4.95 5.46 8.23
CA ASN A 13 -4.43 4.83 9.44
C ASN A 13 -4.58 5.71 10.71
N TYR A 14 -4.37 7.03 10.61
CA TYR A 14 -4.28 7.91 11.80
C TYR A 14 -5.33 9.03 11.87
N ASN A 15 -5.86 9.51 10.74
CA ASN A 15 -6.73 10.69 10.72
C ASN A 15 -8.21 10.34 10.52
N TYR A 16 -8.48 9.42 9.58
CA TYR A 16 -9.80 8.96 9.19
C TYR A 16 -9.86 7.41 9.17
N PRO A 17 -9.55 6.76 10.31
CA PRO A 17 -9.51 5.30 10.41
C PRO A 17 -10.86 4.64 10.10
N GLU A 18 -11.97 5.34 10.27
CA GLU A 18 -13.31 4.87 9.95
C GLU A 18 -13.44 4.42 8.49
N VAL A 19 -12.66 5.00 7.57
CA VAL A 19 -12.65 4.61 6.15
C VAL A 19 -12.04 3.21 5.97
N ALA A 20 -10.91 2.93 6.62
CA ALA A 20 -10.27 1.62 6.57
C ALA A 20 -11.08 0.55 7.32
N ILE A 21 -11.72 0.93 8.43
CA ILE A 21 -12.62 0.06 9.19
C ILE A 21 -13.83 -0.32 8.33
N ALA A 22 -14.50 0.65 7.71
CA ALA A 22 -15.67 0.38 6.86
C ALA A 22 -15.31 -0.51 5.66
N ALA A 23 -14.14 -0.32 5.05
CA ALA A 23 -13.66 -1.19 3.98
C ALA A 23 -13.39 -2.62 4.49
N THR A 24 -12.82 -2.76 5.68
CA THR A 24 -12.58 -4.05 6.33
C THR A 24 -13.90 -4.78 6.57
N GLU A 25 -14.88 -4.12 7.20
CA GLU A 25 -16.22 -4.67 7.45
C GLU A 25 -16.92 -5.11 6.16
N LEU A 26 -16.79 -4.33 5.08
CA LEU A 26 -17.35 -4.67 3.77
C LEU A 26 -16.72 -5.95 3.19
N PHE A 27 -15.38 -6.06 3.24
CA PHE A 27 -14.69 -7.24 2.73
C PHE A 27 -14.98 -8.48 3.57
N GLU A 28 -15.03 -8.35 4.89
CA GLU A 28 -15.39 -9.45 5.81
C GLU A 28 -16.84 -9.89 5.60
N ALA A 29 -17.79 -8.97 5.43
CA ALA A 29 -19.17 -9.27 5.09
C ALA A 29 -19.31 -9.97 3.72
N ALA A 30 -18.41 -9.67 2.78
CA ALA A 30 -18.29 -10.37 1.50
C ALA A 30 -17.56 -11.73 1.61
N GLY A 31 -17.09 -12.11 2.80
CA GLY A 31 -16.47 -13.41 3.08
C GLY A 31 -14.96 -13.48 2.80
N PHE A 32 -14.27 -12.34 2.76
CA PHE A 32 -12.81 -12.27 2.65
C PHE A 32 -12.16 -12.18 4.03
N GLU A 33 -10.95 -12.74 4.16
CA GLU A 33 -10.04 -12.42 5.27
C GLU A 33 -9.25 -11.16 4.90
N VAL A 34 -9.34 -10.12 5.72
CA VAL A 34 -8.62 -8.86 5.51
C VAL A 34 -7.26 -8.94 6.22
N LEU A 35 -6.20 -8.81 5.44
CA LEU A 35 -4.82 -8.70 5.91
C LEU A 35 -4.43 -7.22 5.88
N VAL A 36 -3.84 -6.71 6.96
CA VAL A 36 -3.37 -5.33 7.03
C VAL A 36 -1.84 -5.33 7.00
N PRO A 37 -1.20 -4.88 5.90
CA PRO A 37 0.24 -4.76 5.81
C PRO A 37 0.77 -3.79 6.87
N ASN A 38 1.87 -4.15 7.52
CA ASN A 38 2.48 -3.36 8.60
C ASN A 38 3.55 -2.37 8.09
N HIS A 39 3.35 -1.79 6.92
CA HIS A 39 4.17 -0.66 6.45
C HIS A 39 3.80 0.61 7.21
N LYS A 40 4.72 1.58 7.27
CA LYS A 40 4.53 2.79 8.08
C LYS A 40 3.84 3.93 7.33
N ASP A 41 4.27 4.19 6.10
CA ASP A 41 3.91 5.35 5.30
C ASP A 41 4.08 4.99 3.82
N ASP A 42 3.22 5.53 2.95
CA ASP A 42 3.21 5.28 1.51
C ASP A 42 4.23 6.16 0.75
N GLY A 43 4.86 7.12 1.42
CA GLY A 43 5.88 8.01 0.89
C GLY A 43 5.34 9.26 0.18
N ARG A 44 4.02 9.34 -0.04
CA ARG A 44 3.36 10.42 -0.79
C ARG A 44 3.62 11.82 -0.23
N PRO A 45 3.63 12.04 1.10
CA PRO A 45 3.96 13.34 1.67
C PRO A 45 5.39 13.77 1.32
N TYR A 46 6.37 12.85 1.36
CA TYR A 46 7.76 13.14 1.03
C TYR A 46 7.94 13.51 -0.44
N ILE A 47 7.24 12.81 -1.34
CA ILE A 47 7.21 13.12 -2.78
C ILE A 47 6.76 14.57 -3.00
N SER A 48 5.66 14.98 -2.35
CA SER A 48 5.11 16.34 -2.49
C SER A 48 6.05 17.47 -2.05
N LYS A 49 7.05 17.14 -1.23
CA LYS A 49 8.03 18.10 -0.67
C LYS A 49 9.41 17.97 -1.30
N GLY A 50 9.58 17.13 -2.33
CA GLY A 50 10.87 16.89 -2.96
C GLY A 50 11.88 16.17 -2.07
N LEU A 51 11.41 15.49 -1.01
CA LEU A 51 12.26 14.77 -0.06
C LEU A 51 12.54 13.34 -0.57
N VAL A 52 13.26 13.24 -1.68
CA VAL A 52 13.42 12.01 -2.47
C VAL A 52 13.98 10.83 -1.67
N ASP A 53 14.99 11.06 -0.82
CA ASP A 53 15.59 9.96 -0.04
C ASP A 53 14.63 9.39 1.01
N LYS A 54 13.79 10.25 1.61
CA LYS A 54 12.74 9.81 2.53
C LYS A 54 11.62 9.07 1.80
N ALA A 55 11.21 9.58 0.63
CA ALA A 55 10.25 8.90 -0.23
C ALA A 55 10.75 7.50 -0.63
N ARG A 56 12.02 7.37 -1.00
CA ARG A 56 12.64 6.09 -1.35
C ARG A 56 12.67 5.12 -0.16
N ALA A 57 12.97 5.61 1.04
CA ALA A 57 12.98 4.79 2.25
C ALA A 57 11.57 4.28 2.60
N ALA A 58 10.56 5.15 2.52
CA ALA A 58 9.16 4.77 2.73
C ALA A 58 8.68 3.77 1.67
N ALA A 59 8.97 4.02 0.38
CA ALA A 59 8.63 3.09 -0.69
C ALA A 59 9.25 1.69 -0.48
N ARG A 60 10.50 1.64 0.02
CA ARG A 60 11.16 0.36 0.30
C ARG A 60 10.48 -0.39 1.44
N ASP A 61 10.17 0.30 2.54
CA ASP A 61 9.41 -0.26 3.67
C ASP A 61 8.06 -0.82 3.19
N THR A 62 7.33 -0.07 2.38
CA THR A 62 6.06 -0.52 1.80
C THR A 62 6.21 -1.75 0.91
N VAL A 63 7.20 -1.77 0.01
CA VAL A 63 7.46 -2.95 -0.84
C VAL A 63 7.85 -4.17 0.00
N ASP A 64 8.67 -4.00 1.04
CA ASP A 64 9.09 -5.09 1.92
C ASP A 64 7.90 -5.75 2.65
N HIS A 65 6.84 -4.99 2.96
CA HIS A 65 5.63 -5.51 3.61
C HIS A 65 4.53 -5.93 2.62
N LEU A 66 4.56 -5.49 1.36
CA LEU A 66 3.55 -5.85 0.37
C LEU A 66 3.94 -7.03 -0.54
N ALA A 67 5.24 -7.25 -0.75
CA ALA A 67 5.73 -8.22 -1.73
C ALA A 67 5.20 -9.64 -1.47
N GLU A 68 5.09 -10.06 -0.21
CA GLU A 68 4.60 -11.41 0.12
C GLU A 68 3.14 -11.65 -0.32
N TYR A 69 2.32 -10.61 -0.36
CA TYR A 69 0.92 -10.72 -0.78
C TYR A 69 0.84 -10.87 -2.29
N ALA A 70 1.61 -10.06 -3.03
CA ALA A 70 1.71 -10.17 -4.48
C ALA A 70 2.26 -11.54 -4.92
N GLU A 71 3.30 -12.05 -4.26
CA GLU A 71 3.86 -13.38 -4.51
C GLU A 71 2.84 -14.52 -4.31
N LYS A 72 1.93 -14.36 -3.34
CA LYS A 72 0.85 -15.30 -3.04
C LYS A 72 -0.41 -15.05 -3.88
N SER A 73 -0.37 -14.14 -4.85
CA SER A 73 -1.53 -13.70 -5.65
C SER A 73 -2.71 -13.22 -4.80
N ILE A 74 -2.42 -12.64 -3.63
CA ILE A 74 -3.41 -11.98 -2.77
C ILE A 74 -3.60 -10.55 -3.30
N PRO A 75 -4.84 -10.14 -3.65
CA PRO A 75 -5.11 -8.79 -4.12
C PRO A 75 -4.69 -7.73 -3.10
N ILE A 76 -3.91 -6.75 -3.54
CA ILE A 76 -3.56 -5.56 -2.76
C ILE A 76 -4.57 -4.48 -3.15
N VAL A 77 -5.36 -4.01 -2.18
CA VAL A 77 -6.42 -3.02 -2.40
C VAL A 77 -6.12 -1.79 -1.56
N GLY A 78 -6.07 -0.62 -2.19
CA GLY A 78 -5.95 0.67 -1.50
C GLY A 78 -7.25 1.47 -1.54
N LEU A 79 -7.37 2.44 -0.64
CA LEU A 79 -8.56 3.27 -0.48
C LEU A 79 -8.35 4.71 -0.95
N GLU A 80 -7.10 5.18 -0.96
CA GLU A 80 -6.75 6.55 -1.29
C GLU A 80 -6.07 6.61 -2.68
N PRO A 81 -6.65 7.35 -3.65
CA PRO A 81 -6.15 7.37 -5.02
C PRO A 81 -4.70 7.81 -5.18
N SER A 82 -4.22 8.80 -4.42
CA SER A 82 -2.87 9.34 -4.61
C SER A 82 -1.77 8.41 -4.09
N SER A 83 -2.08 7.61 -3.07
CA SER A 83 -1.24 6.56 -2.49
C SER A 83 -1.16 5.39 -3.46
N LEU A 84 -2.29 5.01 -4.06
CA LEU A 84 -2.34 4.00 -5.13
C LEU A 84 -1.54 4.42 -6.36
N LEU A 85 -1.66 5.68 -6.79
CA LEU A 85 -0.85 6.21 -7.89
C LEU A 85 0.65 6.18 -7.52
N SER A 86 1.00 6.57 -6.29
CA SER A 86 2.39 6.50 -5.80
C SER A 86 2.96 5.10 -5.88
N LEU A 87 2.20 4.10 -5.43
CA LEU A 87 2.58 2.69 -5.51
C LEU A 87 2.75 2.23 -6.97
N ARG A 88 1.85 2.64 -7.85
CA ARG A 88 1.82 2.19 -9.25
C ARG A 88 2.88 2.85 -10.13
N ASP A 89 3.06 4.15 -9.98
CA ASP A 89 3.81 4.98 -10.92
C ASP A 89 5.13 5.44 -10.28
N GLU A 90 5.09 6.13 -9.14
CA GLU A 90 6.27 6.73 -8.50
C GLU A 90 7.26 5.71 -7.93
N TYR A 91 6.81 4.58 -7.39
CA TYR A 91 7.70 3.57 -6.80
C TYR A 91 8.64 2.96 -7.86
N LEU A 92 8.21 2.86 -9.11
CA LEU A 92 9.05 2.39 -10.22
C LEU A 92 10.26 3.30 -10.44
N TYR A 93 10.12 4.60 -10.22
CA TYR A 93 11.21 5.57 -10.32
C TYR A 93 12.04 5.66 -9.03
N LEU A 94 11.41 5.49 -7.86
CA LEU A 94 12.11 5.53 -6.57
C LEU A 94 12.99 4.30 -6.35
N LEU A 95 12.57 3.13 -6.84
CA LEU A 95 13.18 1.82 -6.62
C LEU A 95 13.41 1.05 -7.94
N PRO A 96 14.15 1.62 -8.92
CA PRO A 96 14.21 1.08 -10.30
C PRO A 96 14.87 -0.30 -10.43
N VAL A 97 15.63 -0.72 -9.42
CA VAL A 97 16.35 -2.02 -9.40
C VAL A 97 15.63 -3.09 -8.58
N ASP A 98 14.54 -2.75 -7.90
CA ASP A 98 13.78 -3.70 -7.08
C ASP A 98 12.65 -4.30 -7.92
N SER A 99 12.83 -5.55 -8.36
CA SER A 99 11.86 -6.23 -9.22
C SER A 99 10.49 -6.43 -8.57
N ARG A 100 10.42 -6.44 -7.23
CA ARG A 100 9.18 -6.63 -6.47
C ARG A 100 8.21 -5.45 -6.65
N VAL A 101 8.71 -4.27 -6.98
CA VAL A 101 7.88 -3.08 -7.23
C VAL A 101 6.84 -3.36 -8.30
N LYS A 102 7.23 -4.04 -9.38
CA LYS A 102 6.29 -4.39 -10.47
C LYS A 102 5.21 -5.40 -10.06
N GLN A 103 5.44 -6.14 -8.97
CA GLN A 103 4.50 -7.12 -8.47
C GLN A 103 3.45 -6.47 -7.56
N VAL A 104 3.81 -5.39 -6.84
CA VAL A 104 2.90 -4.66 -5.96
C VAL A 104 2.18 -3.50 -6.68
N ALA A 105 2.71 -3.05 -7.82
CA ALA A 105 2.21 -1.96 -8.65
C ALA A 105 1.18 -2.42 -9.71
N THR A 106 0.29 -3.37 -9.39
CA THR A 106 -0.65 -4.00 -10.33
C THR A 106 -2.08 -3.50 -10.21
#